data_AF-A0A815U7D2-F1
#
_entry.id   AF-A0A815U7D2-F1
#
_cell.length_a   1.000
_cell.length_b   1.000
_cell.length_c   1.000
_cell.angle_alpha   90.00
_cell.angle_beta   90.00
_cell.angle_gamma   90.00
#
_symmetry.space_group_name_H-M   'P 1'
#
loop_
_entity.id
_entity.type
_entity.pdbx_description
1 polymer ?
#
loop_
_entity_poly.entity_id
_entity_poly.type
_entity_poly.pdbx_seq_one_letter_code
_entity_poly.pdbx_strand_id
1 'polypeptide(L)'
;MCDNDLCPSWLHCNKCFKTKQDHKIEQFFFGNCHHIFCQDCLKQLTPPICIICRRSIKIIPIENDILSSSFKHLFMDPTELLNNINADVKKEADNIHLDKFKKILLTNAFQHNNIHELNHSYSDQIEKANYVQQLWLEEQRLQNQYEILIKIAQEYDQQSSSLAQENQQQTMTNLTPSSTQIQQTMFNTSLSLQNPSSIQEQHTTMLNPSLIQQSTLSQQHIESIYSKIRPGIILETRSRSSSTSTTPAN
;
A
#
# COMPACT_ATOMS: atom_id res chain seq x y z
N MET A 1 41.77 46.24 -33.41
CA MET A 1 42.58 45.06 -33.06
C MET A 1 41.63 44.11 -32.35
N CYS A 2 41.27 43.01 -33.00
CA CYS A 2 40.36 42.02 -32.42
C CYS A 2 41.21 41.00 -31.67
N ASP A 3 40.91 40.76 -30.40
CA ASP A 3 41.60 39.78 -29.57
C ASP A 3 41.50 38.38 -30.18
N ASN A 4 42.63 37.67 -30.14
CA ASN A 4 42.94 36.46 -30.90
C ASN A 4 42.15 35.19 -30.50
N ASP A 5 41.18 35.27 -29.58
CA ASP A 5 40.70 34.07 -28.87
C ASP A 5 39.30 33.56 -29.24
N LEU A 6 38.60 34.16 -30.21
CA LEU A 6 37.22 33.76 -30.54
C LEU A 6 36.99 33.21 -31.94
N CYS A 7 38.03 33.08 -32.77
CA CYS A 7 37.87 32.35 -34.02
C CYS A 7 38.28 30.89 -33.83
N PRO A 8 37.38 29.92 -34.06
CA PRO A 8 37.75 28.52 -33.95
C PRO A 8 38.96 28.23 -34.86
N SER A 9 40.00 27.60 -34.31
CA SER A 9 41.25 27.29 -35.02
C SER A 9 41.06 26.41 -36.26
N TRP A 10 39.95 25.70 -36.31
CA TRP A 10 39.55 24.84 -37.43
C TRP A 10 38.84 25.61 -38.57
N LEU A 11 38.45 26.87 -38.37
CA LEU A 11 37.75 27.67 -39.38
C LEU A 11 38.71 28.13 -40.49
N HIS A 12 38.46 27.69 -41.72
CA HIS A 12 39.26 28.02 -42.89
C HIS A 12 38.41 28.23 -44.14
N CYS A 13 38.98 28.88 -45.15
CA CYS A 13 38.34 29.02 -46.45
C CYS A 13 38.37 27.68 -47.20
N ASN A 14 37.23 27.15 -47.63
CA ASN A 14 37.16 25.91 -48.42
C ASN A 14 37.78 26.03 -49.83
N LYS A 15 38.11 27.25 -50.28
CA LYS A 15 38.76 27.49 -51.58
C LYS A 15 40.27 27.61 -51.50
N CYS A 16 40.78 28.37 -50.53
CA CYS A 16 42.20 28.70 -50.43
C CYS A 16 42.87 28.16 -49.15
N PHE A 17 42.13 27.47 -48.30
CA PHE A 17 42.58 26.84 -47.04
C PHE A 17 43.19 27.79 -46.00
N LYS A 18 43.20 29.10 -46.27
CA LYS A 18 43.66 30.11 -45.31
C LYS A 18 42.75 30.15 -44.09
N THR A 19 43.36 30.32 -42.94
CA THR A 19 42.74 30.50 -41.62
C THR A 19 42.80 31.96 -41.18
N LYS A 20 42.13 32.35 -40.08
CA LYS A 20 42.33 33.69 -39.50
C LYS A 20 43.76 33.90 -38.97
N GLN A 21 44.47 32.82 -38.64
CA GLN A 21 45.85 32.87 -38.14
C GLN A 21 46.86 33.25 -39.23
N ASP A 22 46.50 33.15 -40.51
CA ASP A 22 47.34 33.60 -41.63
C ASP A 22 47.34 35.15 -41.83
N HIS A 23 46.93 35.88 -40.79
CA HIS A 23 47.11 37.33 -40.53
C HIS A 23 46.58 38.35 -41.56
N LYS A 24 45.64 38.00 -42.45
CA LYS A 24 45.01 38.99 -43.37
C LYS A 24 43.52 38.81 -43.66
N ILE A 25 42.83 37.90 -42.97
CA ILE A 25 41.40 37.62 -43.25
C ILE A 25 40.55 38.29 -42.18
N GLU A 26 39.92 39.41 -42.54
CA GLU A 26 39.04 40.17 -41.65
C GLU A 26 37.72 39.43 -41.41
N GLN A 27 37.19 38.72 -42.41
CA GLN A 27 35.87 38.11 -42.34
C GLN A 27 35.75 36.80 -43.13
N PHE A 28 35.05 35.86 -42.53
CA PHE A 28 34.60 34.62 -43.16
C PHE A 28 33.09 34.68 -43.43
N PHE A 29 32.69 33.96 -44.46
CA PHE A 29 31.33 33.96 -44.97
C PHE A 29 30.85 32.53 -45.16
N PHE A 30 29.65 32.23 -44.68
CA PHE A 30 29.02 30.93 -44.77
C PHE A 30 27.97 30.92 -45.89
N GLY A 31 28.09 29.98 -46.80
CA GLY A 31 27.05 29.70 -47.80
C GLY A 31 25.98 28.75 -47.28
N ASN A 32 24.74 28.91 -47.72
CA ASN A 32 23.68 27.90 -47.52
C ASN A 32 24.02 26.51 -48.08
N CYS A 33 25.05 26.41 -48.94
CA CYS A 33 25.60 25.14 -49.40
C CYS A 33 26.67 24.53 -48.48
N HIS A 34 26.86 25.08 -47.27
CA HIS A 34 27.82 24.68 -46.25
C HIS A 34 29.31 24.87 -46.60
N HIS A 35 29.63 25.75 -47.56
CA HIS A 35 31.02 26.12 -47.87
C HIS A 35 31.35 27.47 -47.24
N ILE A 36 32.57 27.58 -46.71
CA ILE A 36 33.09 28.76 -46.03
C ILE A 36 34.08 29.47 -46.95
N PHE A 37 33.93 30.79 -47.10
CA PHE A 37 34.76 31.62 -47.96
C PHE A 37 35.40 32.75 -47.16
N CYS A 38 36.69 33.02 -47.39
CA CYS A 38 37.28 34.28 -46.96
C CYS A 38 36.81 35.43 -47.86
N GLN A 39 36.92 36.67 -47.37
CA GLN A 39 36.56 37.88 -48.11
C GLN A 39 37.18 37.96 -49.52
N ASP A 40 38.43 37.52 -49.70
CA ASP A 40 39.11 37.53 -51.00
C ASP A 40 38.52 36.52 -51.98
N CYS A 41 38.19 35.32 -51.51
CA CYS A 41 37.55 34.30 -52.33
C CYS A 41 36.10 34.70 -52.63
N LEU A 42 35.43 35.39 -51.70
CA LEU A 42 34.07 35.88 -51.89
C LEU A 42 33.99 36.90 -53.04
N LYS A 43 34.94 37.84 -53.13
CA LYS A 43 35.01 38.83 -54.21
C LYS A 43 35.13 38.22 -55.62
N GLN A 44 35.58 36.98 -55.72
CA GLN A 44 35.72 36.25 -56.98
C GLN A 44 34.43 35.51 -57.38
N LEU A 45 33.39 35.51 -56.54
CA LEU A 45 32.09 34.93 -56.88
C LEU A 45 31.30 35.90 -57.79
N THR A 46 31.35 35.64 -59.09
CA THR A 46 30.46 36.25 -60.09
C THR A 46 30.04 35.15 -61.07
N PRO A 47 28.75 34.79 -61.26
CA PRO A 47 27.48 35.13 -60.57
C PRO A 47 27.33 34.43 -59.18
N PRO A 48 26.19 34.48 -58.41
CA PRO A 48 26.09 33.93 -57.05
C PRO A 48 25.99 32.39 -57.07
N ILE A 49 27.05 31.77 -57.55
CA ILE A 49 27.24 30.34 -57.66
C ILE A 49 28.44 29.99 -56.80
N CYS A 50 28.27 28.99 -55.94
CA CYS A 50 29.35 28.44 -55.13
C CYS A 50 30.49 27.95 -56.03
N ILE A 51 31.70 28.49 -55.84
CA ILE A 51 32.88 28.07 -56.61
C ILE A 51 33.33 26.62 -56.32
N ILE A 52 32.84 26.00 -55.23
CA ILE A 52 33.14 24.62 -54.87
C ILE A 52 32.09 23.67 -55.45
N CYS A 53 30.80 23.86 -55.13
CA CYS A 53 29.74 22.91 -55.50
C CYS A 53 28.84 23.37 -56.65
N ARG A 54 29.09 24.54 -57.24
CA ARG A 54 28.34 25.11 -58.38
C ARG A 54 26.83 25.30 -58.17
N ARG A 55 26.35 25.24 -56.91
CA ARG A 55 24.96 25.57 -56.54
C ARG A 55 24.78 27.07 -56.36
N SER A 56 23.56 27.56 -56.61
CA SER A 56 23.15 28.92 -56.24
C SER A 56 23.38 29.13 -54.74
N ILE A 57 24.09 30.20 -54.37
CA ILE A 57 24.55 30.43 -53.01
C ILE A 57 23.97 31.72 -52.44
N LYS A 58 23.42 31.63 -51.22
CA LYS A 58 23.16 32.78 -50.35
C LYS A 58 24.27 32.82 -49.32
N ILE A 59 24.88 33.98 -49.15
CA ILE A 59 26.03 34.19 -48.30
C ILE A 59 25.61 34.93 -47.03
N ILE A 60 26.05 34.42 -45.88
CA ILE A 60 25.83 35.01 -44.56
C ILE A 60 27.21 35.29 -43.93
N PRO A 61 27.49 36.50 -43.44
CA PRO A 61 28.73 36.76 -42.72
C PRO A 61 28.78 35.95 -41.42
N ILE A 62 29.94 35.33 -41.15
CA ILE A 62 30.21 34.72 -39.85
C ILE A 62 30.74 35.85 -38.94
N GLU A 63 29.82 36.55 -38.28
CA GLU A 63 30.18 37.50 -37.22
C GLU A 63 30.27 36.78 -35.86
N ASN A 64 31.07 37.31 -34.94
CA ASN A 64 31.25 36.73 -33.60
C ASN A 64 29.91 36.62 -32.85
N ASP A 65 28.95 37.52 -33.12
CA ASP A 65 27.61 37.54 -32.51
C ASP A 65 26.49 36.97 -33.40
N ILE A 66 26.71 36.77 -34.71
CA ILE A 66 25.68 36.35 -35.70
C ILE A 66 25.71 34.84 -35.99
N LEU A 67 26.32 34.04 -35.11
CA LEU A 67 25.84 32.69 -34.91
C LEU A 67 24.50 32.77 -34.17
N SER A 68 23.41 33.08 -34.90
CA SER A 68 22.05 32.93 -34.40
C SER A 68 21.96 31.60 -33.65
N SER A 69 21.20 31.54 -32.55
CA SER A 69 21.10 30.34 -31.69
C SER A 69 20.98 29.02 -32.47
N SER A 70 20.31 29.06 -33.62
CA SER A 70 20.13 27.95 -34.55
C SER A 70 21.40 27.42 -35.22
N PHE A 71 22.43 28.23 -35.44
CA PHE A 71 23.68 27.81 -36.11
C PHE A 71 24.88 27.76 -35.17
N LYS A 72 24.77 28.28 -33.93
CA LYS A 72 25.87 28.28 -32.96
C LYS A 72 26.47 26.90 -32.74
N HIS A 73 25.64 25.87 -32.61
CA HIS A 73 26.09 24.49 -32.40
C HIS A 73 26.97 23.93 -33.53
N LEU A 74 26.84 24.44 -34.76
CA LEU A 74 27.67 24.01 -35.90
C LEU A 74 29.10 24.52 -35.83
N PHE A 75 29.34 25.55 -35.00
CA PHE A 75 30.64 26.19 -34.84
C PHE A 75 31.18 26.12 -33.40
N MET A 76 30.51 25.35 -32.53
CA MET A 76 31.02 25.03 -31.20
C MET A 76 32.15 24.01 -31.29
N ASP A 77 33.02 24.00 -30.29
CA ASP A 77 33.99 22.91 -30.13
C ASP A 77 33.24 21.57 -29.93
N PRO A 78 33.61 20.49 -30.64
CA PRO A 78 32.94 19.19 -30.49
C PRO A 78 32.92 18.68 -29.05
N THR A 79 33.97 18.95 -28.27
CA THR A 79 34.07 18.54 -26.86
C THR A 79 33.08 19.33 -26.01
N GLU A 80 32.99 20.64 -26.23
CA GLU A 80 32.04 21.51 -25.53
C GLU A 80 30.59 21.11 -25.86
N LEU A 81 30.28 20.84 -27.12
CA LEU A 81 28.97 20.36 -27.56
C LEU A 81 28.61 19.04 -26.88
N LEU A 82 29.53 18.07 -26.87
CA LEU A 82 29.32 16.77 -26.21
C LEU A 82 29.10 16.93 -24.70
N ASN A 83 29.88 17.78 -24.04
CA ASN A 83 29.72 18.02 -22.61
C ASN A 83 28.36 18.63 -22.26
N ASN A 84 27.89 19.58 -23.07
CA ASN A 84 26.57 20.21 -22.88
C ASN A 84 25.44 19.18 -23.07
N ILE A 85 25.51 18.39 -24.15
CA ILE A 85 24.51 17.33 -24.40
C ILE A 85 24.51 16.30 -23.25
N ASN A 86 25.69 15.88 -22.78
CA ASN A 86 25.80 14.94 -21.66
C ASN A 86 25.24 15.52 -20.36
N ALA A 87 25.46 16.80 -20.09
CA ALA A 87 24.91 17.47 -18.92
C ALA A 87 23.37 17.52 -18.97
N ASP A 88 22.79 17.85 -20.13
CA ASP A 88 21.34 17.87 -20.32
C ASP A 88 20.71 16.48 -20.18
N VAL A 89 21.32 15.47 -20.82
CA VAL A 89 20.87 14.07 -20.70
C VAL A 89 20.95 13.59 -19.25
N LYS A 90 22.03 13.91 -18.54
CA LYS A 90 22.17 13.55 -17.13
C LYS A 90 21.12 14.22 -16.26
N LYS A 91 20.89 15.53 -16.45
CA LYS A 91 19.87 16.29 -15.71
C LYS A 91 18.48 15.70 -15.93
N GLU A 92 18.15 15.33 -17.17
CA GLU A 92 16.87 14.71 -17.47
C GLU A 92 16.74 13.33 -16.82
N ALA A 93 17.78 12.50 -16.87
CA ALA A 93 17.81 11.22 -16.16
C ALA A 93 17.59 11.40 -14.65
N ASP A 94 18.30 12.35 -14.02
CA ASP A 94 18.17 12.66 -12.60
C ASP A 94 16.73 13.10 -12.25
N ASN A 95 16.10 13.92 -13.08
CA ASN A 95 14.70 14.34 -12.91
C ASN A 95 13.73 13.16 -12.98
N ILE A 96 13.91 12.27 -13.97
CA ILE A 96 13.09 11.05 -14.12
C ILE A 96 13.23 10.16 -12.88
N HIS A 97 14.45 9.97 -12.37
CA HIS A 97 14.71 9.20 -11.16
C HIS A 97 14.04 9.82 -9.94
N LEU A 98 14.14 11.15 -9.77
CA LEU A 98 13.51 11.88 -8.67
C LEU A 98 11.99 11.75 -8.71
N ASP A 99 11.36 11.89 -9.87
CA ASP A 99 9.91 11.78 -10.01
C ASP A 99 9.40 10.37 -9.73
N LYS A 100 10.14 9.35 -10.18
CA LYS A 100 9.84 7.96 -9.85
C LYS A 100 9.94 7.71 -8.34
N PHE A 101 10.99 8.23 -7.71
CA PHE A 101 11.18 8.12 -6.27
C PHE A 101 10.05 8.79 -5.47
N LYS A 102 9.65 10.01 -5.84
CA LYS A 102 8.50 10.71 -5.23
C LYS A 102 7.20 9.90 -5.33
N LYS A 103 6.91 9.32 -6.50
CA LYS A 103 5.72 8.47 -6.69
C LYS A 103 5.73 7.26 -5.77
N ILE A 104 6.88 6.62 -5.60
CA ILE A 104 7.03 5.47 -4.69
C ILE A 104 6.78 5.90 -3.25
N LEU A 105 7.38 7.02 -2.81
CA LEU A 105 7.15 7.55 -1.46
C LEU A 105 5.68 7.84 -1.18
N LEU A 106 4.98 8.52 -2.11
CA LEU A 106 3.56 8.83 -1.97
C LEU A 106 2.71 7.56 -1.91
N THR A 107 3.02 6.57 -2.75
CA THR A 107 2.30 5.28 -2.76
C THR A 107 2.49 4.54 -1.44
N ASN A 108 3.73 4.49 -0.92
CA ASN A 108 4.03 3.84 0.35
C ASN A 108 3.34 4.55 1.52
N ALA A 109 3.31 5.88 1.53
CA ALA A 109 2.60 6.65 2.56
C ALA A 109 1.09 6.36 2.54
N PHE A 110 0.48 6.32 1.36
CA PHE A 110 -0.93 5.97 1.21
C PHE A 110 -1.23 4.54 1.67
N GLN A 111 -0.39 3.58 1.26
CA GLN A 111 -0.53 2.18 1.70
C GLN A 111 -0.36 2.04 3.21
N HIS A 112 0.59 2.75 3.81
CA HIS A 112 0.80 2.73 5.25
C HIS A 112 -0.42 3.24 6.02
N ASN A 113 -1.04 4.34 5.56
CA ASN A 113 -2.27 4.86 6.17
C ASN A 113 -3.44 3.89 6.03
N ASN A 114 -3.62 3.27 4.86
CA ASN A 114 -4.66 2.26 4.67
C ASN A 114 -4.46 1.04 5.57
N ILE A 115 -3.22 0.57 5.73
CA ILE A 115 -2.88 -0.54 6.63
C ILE A 115 -3.17 -0.15 8.09
N HIS A 116 -2.82 1.09 8.48
CA HIS A 116 -3.11 1.59 9.82
C HIS A 116 -4.62 1.62 10.12
N GLU A 117 -5.43 2.14 9.20
CA GLU A 117 -6.89 2.16 9.33
C GLU A 117 -7.48 0.73 9.40
N LEU A 118 -7.00 -0.18 8.55
CA LEU A 118 -7.44 -1.56 8.54
C LEU A 118 -7.08 -2.27 9.86
N ASN A 119 -5.86 -2.05 10.36
CA ASN A 119 -5.41 -2.61 11.64
C ASN A 119 -6.24 -2.08 12.82
N HIS A 120 -6.57 -0.79 12.84
CA HIS A 120 -7.45 -0.22 13.86
C HIS A 120 -8.83 -0.86 13.81
N SER A 121 -9.46 -0.92 12.64
CA SER A 121 -10.77 -1.56 12.48
C SER A 121 -10.76 -3.03 12.87
N TYR A 122 -9.66 -3.75 12.59
CA TYR A 122 -9.52 -5.15 12.96
C TYR A 122 -9.37 -5.32 14.48
N SER A 123 -8.61 -4.43 15.13
CA SER A 123 -8.48 -4.39 16.59
C SER A 123 -9.85 -4.19 17.26
N ASP A 124 -10.67 -3.25 16.77
CA ASP A 124 -12.01 -2.99 17.29
C ASP A 124 -12.93 -4.20 17.14
N GLN A 125 -12.80 -4.95 16.04
CA GLN A 125 -13.59 -6.17 15.82
C GLN A 125 -13.16 -7.30 16.75
N ILE A 126 -11.86 -7.47 17.00
CA ILE A 126 -11.36 -8.45 17.96
C ILE A 126 -11.88 -8.14 19.36
N GLU A 127 -11.86 -6.88 19.78
CA GLU A 127 -12.34 -6.49 21.10
C GLU A 127 -13.84 -6.83 21.28
N LYS A 128 -14.66 -6.53 20.26
CA LYS A 128 -16.08 -6.90 20.25
C LYS A 128 -16.28 -8.40 20.28
N ALA A 129 -15.50 -9.17 19.51
CA ALA A 129 -15.58 -10.62 19.50
C ALA A 129 -15.23 -11.22 20.87
N ASN A 130 -14.18 -10.70 21.52
CA ASN A 130 -13.79 -11.11 22.87
C ASN A 130 -14.90 -10.79 23.89
N TYR A 131 -15.54 -9.63 23.77
CA TYR A 131 -16.67 -9.25 24.63
C TYR A 131 -17.87 -10.19 24.45
N VAL A 132 -18.25 -10.50 23.21
CA VAL A 132 -19.33 -11.46 22.92
C VAL A 132 -18.99 -12.85 23.46
N GLN A 133 -17.74 -13.27 23.34
CA GLN A 133 -17.28 -14.54 23.91
C GLN A 133 -17.42 -14.57 25.43
N GLN A 134 -17.11 -13.49 26.13
CA GLN A 134 -17.30 -13.39 27.59
C GLN A 134 -18.77 -13.48 27.96
N LEU A 135 -19.66 -12.78 27.25
CA LEU A 135 -21.10 -12.87 27.47
C LEU A 135 -21.62 -14.29 27.30
N TRP A 136 -21.14 -15.01 26.28
CA TRP A 136 -21.52 -16.40 26.04
C TRP A 136 -21.09 -17.33 27.19
N LEU A 137 -19.87 -17.15 27.71
CA LEU A 137 -19.41 -17.92 28.87
C LEU A 137 -20.24 -17.64 30.12
N GLU A 138 -20.63 -16.38 30.34
CA GLU A 138 -21.46 -15.99 31.46
C GLU A 138 -22.89 -16.53 31.34
N GLU A 139 -23.46 -16.53 30.13
CA GLU A 139 -24.76 -17.16 29.84
C GLU A 139 -24.74 -18.65 30.18
N GLN A 140 -23.70 -19.37 29.75
CA GLN A 140 -23.52 -20.79 30.10
C GLN A 140 -23.41 -21.00 31.63
N ARG A 141 -22.70 -20.10 32.32
CA ARG A 141 -22.56 -20.15 33.78
C ARG A 141 -23.91 -19.96 34.48
N LEU A 142 -24.69 -18.96 34.06
CA LEU A 142 -26.01 -18.67 34.63
C LEU A 142 -26.99 -19.82 34.34
N GLN A 143 -26.95 -20.40 33.14
CA GLN A 143 -27.80 -21.53 32.79
C GLN A 143 -27.50 -22.76 33.67
N ASN A 144 -26.22 -23.04 33.95
CA ASN A 144 -25.84 -24.10 34.88
C ASN A 144 -26.36 -23.83 36.31
N GLN A 145 -26.24 -22.58 36.79
CA GLN A 145 -26.78 -22.21 38.11
C GLN A 145 -28.30 -22.38 38.18
N TYR A 146 -29.01 -21.99 37.12
CA TYR A 146 -30.45 -22.16 37.03
C TYR A 146 -30.87 -23.63 37.07
N GLU A 147 -30.17 -24.51 36.35
CA GLU A 147 -30.41 -25.95 36.40
C GLU A 147 -30.21 -26.55 37.80
N ILE A 148 -29.20 -26.09 38.54
CA ILE A 148 -28.97 -26.51 39.92
C ILE A 148 -30.13 -26.06 40.82
N LEU A 149 -30.59 -24.82 40.68
CA LEU A 149 -31.72 -24.30 41.46
C LEU A 149 -33.01 -25.08 41.20
N ILE A 150 -33.28 -25.45 39.94
CA ILE A 150 -34.41 -26.31 39.60
C ILE A 150 -34.32 -27.65 40.34
N LYS A 151 -33.15 -28.30 40.34
CA LYS A 151 -32.95 -29.58 41.03
C LYS A 151 -33.19 -29.47 42.53
N ILE A 152 -32.66 -28.42 43.17
CA ILE A 152 -32.88 -28.17 44.61
C ILE A 152 -34.37 -27.98 44.91
N ALA A 153 -35.08 -27.20 44.10
CA ALA A 153 -36.52 -26.99 44.28
C ALA A 153 -37.30 -28.30 44.15
N GLN A 154 -36.98 -29.12 43.14
CA GLN A 154 -37.60 -30.44 42.96
C GLN A 154 -37.33 -31.39 44.13
N GLU A 155 -36.11 -31.41 44.68
CA GLU A 155 -35.77 -32.20 45.87
C GLU A 155 -36.55 -31.75 47.10
N TYR A 156 -36.69 -30.43 47.29
CA TYR A 156 -37.47 -29.87 48.39
C TYR A 156 -38.96 -30.25 48.29
N ASP A 157 -39.55 -30.17 47.09
CA ASP A 157 -40.95 -30.56 46.85
C ASP A 157 -41.18 -32.06 47.11
N GLN A 158 -40.22 -32.91 46.72
CA GLN A 158 -40.27 -34.36 47.00
C GLN A 158 -40.18 -34.66 48.50
N GLN A 159 -39.28 -33.99 49.22
CA GLN A 159 -39.16 -34.13 50.68
C GLN A 159 -40.43 -33.67 51.39
N SER A 160 -40.98 -32.51 51.00
CA SER A 160 -42.22 -31.98 51.56
C SER A 160 -43.41 -32.92 51.32
N SER A 161 -43.52 -33.47 50.10
CA SER A 161 -44.54 -34.46 49.75
C SER A 161 -44.41 -35.76 50.57
N SER A 162 -43.19 -36.23 50.80
CA SER A 162 -42.92 -37.43 51.60
C SER A 162 -43.31 -37.23 53.08
N LEU A 163 -42.95 -36.08 53.67
CA LEU A 163 -43.32 -35.71 55.04
C LEU A 163 -44.84 -35.54 55.21
N ALA A 164 -45.54 -35.03 54.19
CA ALA A 164 -46.99 -34.92 54.20
C ALA A 164 -47.68 -36.30 54.18
N GLN A 165 -47.16 -37.25 53.39
CA GLN A 165 -47.66 -38.62 53.35
C GLN A 165 -47.42 -39.35 54.68
N GLU A 166 -46.25 -39.17 55.30
CA GLU A 166 -45.93 -39.78 56.59
C GLU A 166 -46.86 -39.28 57.71
N ASN A 167 -47.14 -37.98 57.76
CA ASN A 167 -48.12 -37.41 58.71
C ASN A 167 -49.54 -37.94 58.50
N GLN A 168 -49.97 -38.17 57.24
CA GLN A 168 -51.28 -38.77 56.94
C GLN A 168 -51.38 -40.24 57.38
N GLN A 169 -50.30 -41.01 57.28
CA GLN A 169 -50.26 -42.40 57.77
C GLN A 169 -50.31 -42.46 59.30
N GLN A 170 -49.65 -41.53 59.99
CA GLN A 170 -49.70 -41.42 61.46
C GLN A 170 -51.08 -40.98 61.99
N THR A 171 -51.87 -40.24 61.20
CA THR A 171 -53.25 -39.87 61.57
C THR A 171 -54.27 -40.99 61.36
N MET A 172 -54.00 -41.94 60.44
CA MET A 172 -54.86 -43.12 60.22
C MET A 172 -54.63 -44.24 61.26
N THR A 173 -53.47 -44.30 61.92
CA THR A 173 -53.16 -45.32 62.94
C THR A 173 -53.61 -44.96 64.36
N ASN A 174 -54.09 -43.72 64.59
CA ASN A 174 -54.53 -43.21 65.90
C ASN A 174 -56.05 -42.93 65.98
N LEU A 175 -56.90 -43.81 65.45
CA LEU A 175 -58.35 -43.76 65.70
C LEU A 175 -58.74 -44.68 66.85
N THR A 176 -58.55 -44.21 68.09
CA THR A 176 -59.39 -44.56 69.24
C THR A 176 -60.23 -43.34 69.60
N PRO A 177 -61.56 -43.48 69.81
CA PRO A 177 -62.40 -42.32 70.10
C PRO A 177 -62.27 -41.98 71.58
N SER A 178 -61.80 -40.78 71.90
CA SER A 178 -62.11 -40.20 73.20
C SER A 178 -62.37 -38.71 73.09
N SER A 179 -63.54 -38.35 73.60
CA SER A 179 -64.15 -37.04 73.59
C SER A 179 -63.39 -36.10 74.53
N THR A 180 -62.98 -34.91 74.07
CA THR A 180 -63.14 -33.68 74.86
C THR A 180 -63.09 -32.44 73.97
N GLN A 181 -64.07 -31.54 74.13
CA GLN A 181 -64.07 -30.18 73.60
C GLN A 181 -63.09 -29.30 74.41
N ILE A 182 -62.44 -28.31 73.76
CA ILE A 182 -62.57 -26.85 74.01
C ILE A 182 -61.33 -26.08 73.46
N GLN A 183 -61.64 -25.23 72.46
CA GLN A 183 -61.19 -23.84 72.14
C GLN A 183 -59.73 -23.42 71.82
N GLN A 184 -59.71 -22.42 70.91
CA GLN A 184 -58.67 -21.43 70.55
C GLN A 184 -57.59 -21.93 69.56
N THR A 185 -57.19 -21.20 68.50
CA THR A 185 -57.32 -19.79 68.14
C THR A 185 -57.12 -19.62 66.62
N MET A 186 -57.70 -18.57 66.06
CA MET A 186 -57.52 -18.18 64.66
C MET A 186 -56.12 -17.65 64.38
N PHE A 187 -55.45 -18.20 63.38
CA PHE A 187 -54.50 -17.46 62.54
C PHE A 187 -54.65 -17.92 61.10
N ASN A 188 -55.44 -17.16 60.34
CA ASN A 188 -55.41 -17.13 58.88
C ASN A 188 -54.19 -16.30 58.47
N THR A 189 -53.25 -16.91 57.77
CA THR A 189 -52.32 -16.16 56.92
C THR A 189 -52.37 -16.78 55.53
N SER A 190 -53.31 -16.27 54.74
CA SER A 190 -53.43 -16.52 53.31
C SER A 190 -52.26 -15.84 52.60
N LEU A 191 -51.27 -16.62 52.14
CA LEU A 191 -50.37 -16.22 51.07
C LEU A 191 -50.86 -16.88 49.79
N SER A 192 -51.77 -16.17 49.12
CA SER A 192 -52.19 -16.46 47.75
C SER A 192 -51.02 -16.18 46.81
N LEU A 193 -50.21 -17.20 46.52
CA LEU A 193 -49.40 -17.21 45.31
C LEU A 193 -50.34 -17.50 44.14
N GLN A 194 -50.71 -16.41 43.46
CA GLN A 194 -51.37 -16.48 42.17
C GLN A 194 -50.48 -17.25 41.21
N ASN A 195 -51.00 -18.38 40.77
CA ASN A 195 -50.55 -19.16 39.65
C ASN A 195 -50.73 -18.34 38.36
N PRO A 196 -49.72 -18.18 37.50
CA PRO A 196 -49.94 -17.90 36.10
C PRO A 196 -49.40 -19.07 35.29
N SER A 197 -50.22 -20.12 35.22
CA SER A 197 -50.22 -20.99 34.04
C SER A 197 -51.08 -20.30 32.99
N SER A 198 -50.46 -19.60 32.03
CA SER A 198 -50.96 -19.37 30.66
C SER A 198 -50.04 -18.42 29.90
N ILE A 199 -48.94 -18.94 29.36
CA ILE A 199 -48.48 -18.54 28.03
C ILE A 199 -48.27 -19.83 27.25
N GLN A 200 -49.03 -19.94 26.16
CA GLN A 200 -49.06 -21.03 25.20
C GLN A 200 -47.67 -21.44 24.73
N GLU A 201 -47.47 -22.76 24.66
CA GLU A 201 -46.65 -23.38 23.62
C GLU A 201 -47.14 -22.90 22.25
N GLN A 202 -46.36 -22.03 21.59
CA GLN A 202 -46.31 -21.97 20.15
C GLN A 202 -44.87 -21.75 19.70
N HIS A 203 -44.37 -22.77 19.00
CA HIS A 203 -43.26 -22.74 18.05
C HIS A 203 -41.82 -22.64 18.58
N THR A 204 -41.27 -23.84 18.81
CA THR A 204 -40.06 -24.29 18.10
C THR A 204 -39.96 -23.64 16.71
N THR A 205 -39.02 -22.71 16.54
CA THR A 205 -38.50 -22.39 15.20
C THR A 205 -37.00 -22.16 15.29
N MET A 206 -36.29 -23.23 14.91
CA MET A 206 -35.00 -23.23 14.24
C MET A 206 -33.85 -22.55 15.00
N LEU A 207 -32.99 -23.38 15.60
CA LEU A 207 -31.54 -23.21 15.46
C LEU A 207 -31.28 -22.76 14.01
N ASN A 208 -30.94 -21.49 13.81
CA ASN A 208 -30.69 -20.98 12.48
C ASN A 208 -29.37 -21.58 11.97
N PRO A 209 -29.38 -22.52 11.00
CA PRO A 209 -28.17 -23.16 10.51
C PRO A 209 -27.18 -22.14 9.92
N SER A 210 -27.67 -20.95 9.56
CA SER A 210 -26.89 -19.82 9.06
C SER A 210 -25.82 -19.34 10.05
N LEU A 211 -26.03 -19.45 11.37
CA LEU A 211 -25.07 -18.99 12.38
C LEU A 211 -23.91 -19.99 12.58
N ILE A 212 -24.17 -21.29 12.39
CA ILE A 212 -23.14 -22.35 12.40
C ILE A 212 -22.37 -22.36 11.06
N GLN A 213 -23.02 -21.97 9.97
CA GLN A 213 -22.38 -21.81 8.66
C GLN A 213 -21.48 -20.55 8.61
N GLN A 214 -21.84 -19.48 9.33
CA GLN A 214 -21.01 -18.27 9.43
C GLN A 214 -19.73 -18.48 10.26
N SER A 215 -19.75 -19.34 11.29
CA SER A 215 -18.54 -19.63 12.08
C SER A 215 -17.54 -20.52 11.31
N THR A 216 -18.03 -21.46 10.50
CA THR A 216 -17.20 -22.32 9.65
C THR A 216 -16.67 -21.57 8.42
N LEU A 217 -17.46 -20.69 7.81
CA LEU A 217 -16.99 -19.76 6.76
C LEU A 217 -15.95 -18.78 7.30
N SER A 218 -16.09 -18.30 8.54
CA SER A 218 -15.13 -17.42 9.19
C SER A 218 -13.76 -18.11 9.40
N GLN A 219 -13.74 -19.35 9.89
CA GLN A 219 -12.49 -20.11 10.05
C GLN A 219 -11.80 -20.42 8.70
N GLN A 220 -12.57 -20.79 7.66
CA GLN A 220 -12.01 -21.03 6.33
C GLN A 220 -11.50 -19.75 5.65
N HIS A 221 -12.14 -18.59 5.90
CA HIS A 221 -11.65 -17.30 5.43
C HIS A 221 -10.33 -16.92 6.11
N ILE A 222 -10.21 -17.18 7.41
CA ILE A 222 -9.00 -16.93 8.20
C ILE A 222 -7.84 -17.78 7.66
N GLU A 223 -8.02 -19.08 7.44
CA GLU A 223 -6.97 -19.94 6.86
C GLU A 223 -6.61 -19.60 5.40
N SER A 224 -7.59 -19.20 4.59
CA SER A 224 -7.32 -18.72 3.22
C SER A 224 -6.53 -17.41 3.20
N ILE A 225 -6.65 -16.56 4.22
CA ILE A 225 -5.89 -15.32 4.33
C ILE A 225 -4.46 -15.61 4.82
N TYR A 226 -4.28 -16.49 5.80
CA TYR A 226 -2.95 -16.90 6.27
C TYR A 226 -2.11 -17.59 5.18
N SER A 227 -2.72 -18.37 4.28
CA SER A 227 -2.01 -18.97 3.14
C SER A 227 -1.58 -17.97 2.07
N LYS A 228 -2.28 -16.84 1.92
CA LYS A 228 -1.96 -15.77 0.95
C LYS A 228 -0.92 -14.77 1.47
N ILE A 229 -0.78 -14.64 2.79
CA ILE A 229 0.17 -13.73 3.46
C ILE A 229 1.52 -14.43 3.75
N ARG A 230 1.79 -15.60 3.16
CA ARG A 230 3.13 -16.21 3.19
C ARG A 230 3.91 -15.81 1.92
N PRO A 231 4.51 -14.61 1.82
CA PRO A 231 5.47 -14.36 0.76
C PRO A 231 6.65 -15.31 0.98
N GLY A 232 6.96 -16.10 -0.05
CA GLY A 232 8.14 -16.94 -0.08
C GLY A 232 9.37 -16.10 0.23
N ILE A 233 9.93 -16.30 1.42
CA ILE A 233 11.31 -15.99 1.70
C ILE A 233 12.12 -16.96 0.85
N ILE A 234 12.39 -16.59 -0.40
CA ILE A 234 13.47 -17.19 -1.17
C ILE A 234 14.75 -16.59 -0.58
N LEU A 235 15.31 -17.27 0.43
CA LEU A 235 16.71 -17.10 0.77
C LEU A 235 17.52 -17.69 -0.38
N GLU A 236 17.88 -16.85 -1.35
CA GLU A 236 19.01 -17.15 -2.24
C GLU A 236 20.27 -17.20 -1.39
N THR A 237 20.62 -18.38 -0.90
CA THR A 237 21.96 -18.67 -0.40
C THR A 237 22.92 -18.62 -1.57
N ARG A 238 23.47 -17.43 -1.86
CA ARG A 238 24.57 -17.29 -2.79
C ARG A 238 25.85 -17.75 -2.10
N SER A 239 26.14 -19.04 -2.23
CA SER A 239 27.42 -19.65 -1.93
C SER A 239 28.51 -18.98 -2.75
N ARG A 240 29.29 -18.09 -2.11
CA ARG A 240 30.50 -17.51 -2.68
C ARG A 240 31.64 -18.49 -2.44
N SER A 241 31.81 -19.43 -3.36
CA SER A 241 33.01 -20.26 -3.42
C SER A 241 34.19 -19.42 -3.86
N SER A 242 35.16 -19.29 -2.96
CA SER A 242 36.49 -18.77 -3.17
C SER A 242 37.23 -19.62 -4.22
N SER A 243 37.68 -19.00 -5.30
CA SER A 243 38.72 -19.57 -6.16
C SER A 243 39.82 -18.54 -6.35
N THR A 244 40.88 -18.74 -5.58
CA THR A 244 42.21 -18.18 -5.75
C THR A 244 42.79 -18.57 -7.11
N SER A 245 43.08 -17.60 -7.96
CA SER A 245 43.91 -17.78 -9.16
C SER A 245 45.28 -17.16 -8.91
N THR A 246 46.24 -18.02 -8.64
CA THR A 246 47.68 -17.79 -8.73
C THR A 246 48.09 -17.73 -10.22
N THR A 247 48.78 -16.67 -10.62
CA THR A 247 49.58 -16.63 -11.85
C THR A 247 51.00 -16.19 -11.50
N PRO A 248 52.04 -16.92 -11.94
CA PRO A 248 53.41 -16.50 -11.78
C PRO A 248 53.81 -15.57 -12.93
N ALA A 249 54.56 -14.52 -12.61
CA ALA A 249 55.24 -13.69 -13.58
C ALA A 249 56.60 -14.32 -13.93
N ASN A 250 56.84 -14.48 -15.23
CA ASN A 250 58.15 -14.37 -15.88
C ASN A 250 58.15 -13.05 -16.65
#